data_AF-A0A2V4A0T4-F1
#
_entry.id   AF-A0A2V4A0T4-F1
#
_cell.length_a   1.000
_cell.length_b   1.000
_cell.length_c   1.000
_cell.angle_alpha   90.00
_cell.angle_beta   90.00
_cell.angle_gamma   90.00
#
_symmetry.space_group_name_H-M   'P 1'
#
loop_
_entity.id
_entity.type
_entity.pdbx_description
1 polymer ?
#
loop_
_entity_poly.entity_id
_entity_poly.type
_entity_poly.pdbx_seq_one_letter_code
_entity_poly.pdbx_strand_id
1 'polypeptide(L)'
;MKKIKTLIVILSVLFPFSGIGQDNAIVVVDGFFIKNSKTETIDYLGKDYIKDTITIAADSAVKIIDTYGSNGLFIINTHDPKGDKSLKLRENLYFNNPPSVMINNYNKSLQDLKSLKPEEIDSIRIIPPLTRAIHGGLRSVGGLIIVETVDNPNKITIDRLSNSQLSSDTSFIYLAMDVKLPTFEIELDLSDRAEKELQELQETIIVQAYFRGIPIDKENEEYIEWGHVDVGGCRIELESKRIACFSDIKIPKYIVDKLEDLNVEVLINVFSGRRSSQFNILDVNILQEPINDIKGKKFTLRGKLIGE
;
A
#
# COMPACT_ATOMS: atom_id res chain seq x y z
N MET A 1 -51.25 24.09 41.45
CA MET A 1 -49.88 23.57 41.24
C MET A 1 -49.44 23.88 39.81
N LYS A 2 -48.56 24.88 39.62
CA LYS A 2 -48.01 25.29 38.31
C LYS A 2 -46.79 24.42 37.98
N LYS A 3 -46.81 23.70 36.85
CA LYS A 3 -45.65 22.97 36.33
C LYS A 3 -44.79 23.93 35.50
N ILE A 4 -43.59 24.25 35.97
CA ILE A 4 -42.56 24.96 35.23
C ILE A 4 -41.85 23.92 34.34
N LYS A 5 -41.96 24.08 33.02
CA LYS A 5 -41.18 23.29 32.05
C LYS A 5 -39.82 23.97 31.88
N THR A 6 -38.78 23.37 32.43
CA THR A 6 -37.40 23.78 32.20
C THR A 6 -36.98 23.37 30.80
N LEU A 7 -36.79 24.34 29.91
CA LEU A 7 -36.25 24.15 28.58
C LEU A 7 -34.71 24.14 28.69
N ILE A 8 -34.09 22.97 28.52
CA ILE A 8 -32.63 22.84 28.46
C ILE A 8 -32.22 23.16 27.02
N VAL A 9 -31.64 24.34 26.81
CA VAL A 9 -30.99 24.72 25.55
C VAL A 9 -29.56 24.17 25.60
N ILE A 10 -29.31 23.08 24.89
CA ILE A 10 -27.96 22.56 24.66
C ILE A 10 -27.32 23.45 23.58
N LEU A 11 -26.49 24.38 24.01
CA LEU A 11 -25.68 25.22 23.14
C LEU A 11 -24.50 24.38 22.65
N SER A 12 -24.67 23.70 21.53
CA SER A 12 -23.60 22.98 20.83
C SER A 12 -22.61 23.99 20.27
N VAL A 13 -21.58 24.34 21.05
CA VAL A 13 -20.43 25.09 20.55
C VAL A 13 -19.66 24.16 19.61
N LEU A 14 -20.02 24.21 18.33
CA LEU A 14 -19.19 23.71 17.25
C LEU A 14 -17.92 24.56 17.25
N PHE A 15 -16.86 24.08 17.90
CA PHE A 15 -15.52 24.56 17.59
C PHE A 15 -15.25 24.15 16.14
N PRO A 16 -15.13 25.08 15.18
CA PRO A 16 -14.55 24.72 13.91
C PRO A 16 -13.12 24.28 14.23
N PHE A 17 -12.86 22.97 14.17
CA PHE A 17 -11.52 22.47 13.93
C PHE A 17 -11.12 23.04 12.57
N SER A 18 -10.61 24.27 12.59
CA SER A 18 -9.79 24.82 11.54
C SER A 18 -8.48 24.05 11.63
N GLY A 19 -8.52 22.81 11.15
CA GLY A 19 -7.32 22.19 10.62
C GLY A 19 -6.78 23.22 9.65
N ILE A 20 -5.61 23.77 9.95
CA ILE A 20 -4.89 24.64 9.05
C ILE A 20 -4.52 23.74 7.87
N GLY A 21 -5.47 23.57 6.94
CA GLY A 21 -5.19 23.03 5.63
C GLY A 21 -4.18 23.98 5.05
N GLN A 22 -2.92 23.56 4.96
CA GLN A 22 -1.92 24.36 4.28
C GLN A 22 -2.42 24.52 2.85
N ASP A 23 -2.59 25.75 2.35
CA ASP A 23 -2.99 26.00 0.95
C ASP A 23 -1.95 25.47 -0.08
N ASN A 24 -0.89 24.81 0.38
CA ASN A 24 0.25 24.39 -0.39
C ASN A 24 0.47 22.88 -0.26
N ALA A 25 0.94 22.26 -1.34
CA ALA A 25 1.39 20.87 -1.37
C ALA A 25 2.49 20.63 -0.32
N ILE A 26 2.48 19.45 0.31
CA ILE A 26 3.56 19.05 1.23
C ILE A 26 4.82 18.80 0.40
N VAL A 27 5.94 19.38 0.86
CA VAL A 27 7.23 19.20 0.19
C VAL A 27 7.88 17.90 0.66
N VAL A 28 8.43 17.15 -0.29
CA VAL A 28 9.23 15.96 -0.03
C VAL A 28 10.61 16.16 -0.62
N VAL A 29 11.67 15.99 0.16
CA VAL A 29 13.05 16.07 -0.33
C VAL A 29 13.71 14.71 -0.15
N ASP A 30 14.15 14.09 -1.25
CA ASP A 30 14.80 12.77 -1.27
C ASP A 30 14.02 11.70 -0.47
N GLY A 31 12.69 11.77 -0.54
CA GLY A 31 11.77 10.86 0.14
C GLY A 31 11.41 11.22 1.59
N PHE A 32 11.88 12.34 2.14
CA PHE A 32 11.53 12.83 3.48
C PHE A 32 10.53 13.98 3.40
N PHE A 33 9.44 13.92 4.18
CA PHE A 33 8.44 14.98 4.24
C PHE A 33 8.97 16.18 5.04
N ILE A 34 8.96 17.37 4.46
CA ILE A 34 9.54 18.59 5.02
C ILE A 34 8.45 19.62 5.35
N LYS A 35 8.61 20.33 6.48
CA LYS A 35 7.68 21.35 6.97
C LYS A 35 7.72 22.64 6.14
N ASN A 36 8.88 22.96 5.58
CA ASN A 36 9.11 24.15 4.75
C ASN A 36 8.19 24.17 3.53
N SER A 37 7.86 25.38 3.09
CA SER A 37 7.17 25.58 1.82
C SER A 37 8.08 25.22 0.63
N LYS A 38 7.48 25.08 -0.55
CA LYS A 38 8.21 24.85 -1.81
C LYS A 38 9.28 25.90 -2.05
N THR A 39 8.94 27.18 -1.93
CA THR A 39 9.87 28.30 -2.20
C THR A 39 11.03 28.29 -1.21
N GLU A 40 10.76 28.18 0.09
CA GLU A 40 11.80 28.12 1.12
C GLU A 40 12.74 26.93 0.91
N THR A 41 12.20 25.77 0.52
CA THR A 41 13.00 24.57 0.29
C THR A 41 13.91 24.72 -0.94
N ILE A 42 13.39 25.28 -2.04
CA ILE A 42 14.17 25.54 -3.25
C ILE A 42 15.26 26.59 -2.99
N ASP A 43 14.93 27.67 -2.30
CA ASP A 43 15.87 28.74 -1.97
C ASP A 43 17.00 28.23 -1.06
N TYR A 44 16.67 27.37 -0.09
CA TYR A 44 17.65 26.75 0.79
C TYR A 44 18.59 25.80 0.03
N LEU A 45 18.05 24.88 -0.78
CA LEU A 45 18.85 23.91 -1.54
C LEU A 45 19.71 24.62 -2.61
N GLY A 46 19.12 25.61 -3.28
CA GLY A 46 19.67 26.22 -4.48
C GLY A 46 19.37 25.37 -5.73
N LYS A 47 19.06 26.02 -6.84
CA LYS A 47 18.61 25.36 -8.08
C LYS A 47 19.60 24.34 -8.63
N ASP A 48 20.90 24.62 -8.53
CA ASP A 48 21.96 23.74 -9.03
C ASP A 48 22.05 22.41 -8.27
N TYR A 49 21.41 22.32 -7.10
CA TYR A 49 21.38 21.11 -6.28
C TYR A 49 20.20 20.19 -6.59
N ILE A 50 19.20 20.71 -7.30
CA ILE A 50 17.97 20.00 -7.63
C ILE A 50 18.19 19.23 -8.93
N LYS A 51 18.16 17.90 -8.85
CA LYS A 51 18.23 17.00 -10.01
C LYS A 51 16.93 17.08 -10.80
N ASP A 52 15.81 16.89 -10.13
CA ASP A 52 14.48 16.99 -10.72
C ASP A 52 13.40 17.27 -9.65
N THR A 53 12.19 17.55 -10.12
CA THR A 53 11.02 17.72 -9.27
C THR A 53 9.82 16.99 -9.84
N ILE A 54 9.00 16.41 -8.96
CA ILE A 54 7.79 15.66 -9.32
C ILE A 54 6.62 16.24 -8.51
N THR A 55 5.44 16.36 -9.13
CA THR A 55 4.22 16.76 -8.42
C THR A 55 3.23 15.59 -8.41
N ILE A 56 2.70 15.25 -7.24
CA ILE A 56 1.61 14.28 -7.08
C ILE A 56 0.33 15.07 -6.80
N ALA A 57 -0.69 14.87 -7.63
CA ALA A 57 -1.99 15.52 -7.47
C ALA A 57 -2.69 15.11 -6.17
N ALA A 58 -3.60 15.96 -5.69
CA ALA A 58 -4.29 15.79 -4.43
C ALA A 58 -5.04 14.45 -4.29
N ASP A 59 -5.73 14.02 -5.34
CA ASP A 59 -6.48 12.76 -5.37
C ASP A 59 -5.60 11.53 -5.10
N SER A 60 -4.37 11.56 -5.60
CA SER A 60 -3.36 10.52 -5.42
C SER A 60 -2.64 10.67 -4.09
N ALA A 61 -2.30 11.90 -3.70
CA ALA A 61 -1.65 12.19 -2.43
C ALA A 61 -2.52 11.82 -1.22
N VAL A 62 -3.84 12.04 -1.29
CA VAL A 62 -4.79 11.62 -0.25
C VAL A 62 -4.79 10.11 -0.05
N LYS A 63 -4.55 9.31 -1.09
CA LYS A 63 -4.40 7.85 -0.95
C LYS A 63 -3.10 7.46 -0.23
N ILE A 64 -2.08 8.32 -0.24
CA ILE A 64 -0.77 8.06 0.36
C ILE A 64 -0.73 8.52 1.82
N ILE A 65 -1.20 9.74 2.11
CA ILE A 65 -1.08 10.37 3.44
C ILE A 65 -2.40 10.95 3.96
N ASP A 66 -3.53 10.44 3.48
CA ASP A 66 -4.88 10.82 3.93
C ASP A 66 -5.13 12.33 3.75
N THR A 67 -5.94 12.96 4.60
CA THR A 67 -6.30 14.39 4.55
C THR A 67 -5.11 15.35 4.43
N TYR A 68 -3.90 14.97 4.87
CA TYR A 68 -2.68 15.76 4.68
C TYR A 68 -2.28 15.92 3.21
N GLY A 69 -2.68 14.97 2.37
CA GLY A 69 -2.44 14.99 0.92
C GLY A 69 -3.46 15.83 0.14
N SER A 70 -4.39 16.51 0.81
CA SER A 70 -5.49 17.27 0.16
C SER A 70 -5.02 18.36 -0.80
N ASN A 71 -3.77 18.82 -0.68
CA ASN A 71 -3.16 19.81 -1.57
C ASN A 71 -2.02 19.25 -2.44
N GLY A 72 -1.88 17.91 -2.50
CA GLY A 72 -0.85 17.23 -3.28
C GLY A 72 0.51 17.16 -2.59
N LEU A 73 1.49 16.59 -3.30
CA LEU A 73 2.89 16.52 -2.89
C LEU A 73 3.79 17.19 -3.92
N PHE A 74 4.81 17.90 -3.45
CA PHE A 74 5.87 18.45 -4.29
C PHE A 74 7.21 17.79 -3.92
N ILE A 75 7.65 16.86 -4.75
CA ILE A 75 8.86 16.06 -4.52
C ILE A 75 10.04 16.73 -5.21
N ILE A 76 11.15 16.85 -4.49
CA ILE A 76 12.42 17.36 -4.94
C ILE A 76 13.44 16.24 -4.77
N ASN A 77 14.09 15.86 -5.87
CA ASN A 77 15.22 14.93 -5.85
C ASN A 77 16.51 15.73 -6.04
N THR A 78 17.52 15.49 -5.20
CA THR A 78 18.80 16.22 -5.22
C THR A 78 19.90 15.43 -5.93
N HIS A 79 20.94 16.14 -6.42
CA HIS A 79 22.09 15.49 -7.06
C HIS A 79 22.99 14.73 -6.07
N ASP A 80 23.10 15.21 -4.84
CA ASP A 80 23.89 14.57 -3.78
C ASP A 80 23.24 14.84 -2.41
N PRO A 81 22.48 13.92 -1.82
CA PRO A 81 21.87 14.16 -0.53
C PRO A 81 22.90 14.28 0.63
N LYS A 82 24.21 14.09 0.37
CA LYS A 82 25.27 14.04 1.39
C LYS A 82 26.19 15.27 1.27
N GLY A 83 25.92 16.32 2.06
CA GLY A 83 26.79 17.49 2.15
C GLY A 83 26.24 18.55 3.12
N ASP A 84 26.90 19.70 3.23
CA ASP A 84 26.49 20.79 4.14
C ASP A 84 25.10 21.37 3.83
N LYS A 85 24.58 21.06 2.64
CA LYS A 85 23.23 21.39 2.16
C LYS A 85 22.22 20.26 2.34
N SER A 86 22.61 19.12 2.90
CA SER A 86 21.62 18.18 3.42
C SER A 86 20.83 18.98 4.45
N LEU A 87 19.57 19.32 4.15
CA LEU A 87 18.64 19.89 5.11
C LEU A 87 18.90 19.17 6.44
N LYS A 88 19.01 19.87 7.56
CA LYS A 88 19.03 19.21 8.88
C LYS A 88 17.67 18.52 9.04
N LEU A 89 17.53 17.34 8.44
CA LEU A 89 16.25 16.73 8.08
C LEU A 89 15.39 16.59 9.32
N ARG A 90 16.01 16.25 10.45
CA ARG A 90 15.35 16.07 11.75
C ARG A 90 14.57 17.29 12.26
N GLU A 91 15.06 18.51 12.04
CA GLU A 91 14.41 19.72 12.57
C GLU A 91 13.26 20.19 11.68
N ASN A 92 13.26 19.76 10.42
CA ASN A 92 12.31 20.20 9.41
C ASN A 92 11.36 19.08 8.97
N LEU A 93 11.28 17.94 9.67
CA LEU A 93 10.33 16.89 9.30
C LEU A 93 8.89 17.40 9.49
N TYR A 94 8.05 17.14 8.49
CA TYR A 94 6.63 17.44 8.55
C TYR A 94 5.91 16.55 9.58
N PHE A 95 6.24 15.26 9.57
CA PHE A 95 5.68 14.27 10.48
C PHE A 95 6.70 13.93 11.58
N ASN A 96 6.23 13.88 12.83
CA ASN A 96 7.04 13.48 13.99
C ASN A 96 6.96 11.97 14.28
N ASN A 97 6.56 11.16 13.28
CA ASN A 97 6.44 9.71 13.44
C ASN A 97 7.85 9.07 13.45
N PRO A 98 8.18 8.25 14.47
CA PRO A 98 9.42 7.50 14.44
C PRO A 98 9.39 6.47 13.29
N PRO A 99 10.54 6.14 12.69
CA PRO A 99 10.61 5.05 11.73
C PRO A 99 10.22 3.74 12.39
N SER A 100 9.57 2.86 11.63
CA SER A 100 9.49 1.46 12.01
C SER A 100 10.89 0.85 11.97
N VAL A 101 11.15 -0.15 12.81
CA VAL A 101 12.42 -0.86 12.85
C VAL A 101 12.17 -2.34 12.62
N MET A 102 12.95 -2.95 11.74
CA MET A 102 13.04 -4.39 11.57
C MET A 102 14.47 -4.84 11.82
N ILE A 103 14.65 -5.85 12.67
CA ILE A 103 15.95 -6.50 12.90
C ILE A 103 15.78 -7.98 12.52
N ASN A 104 16.57 -8.45 11.56
CA ASN A 104 16.50 -9.82 11.02
C ASN A 104 15.09 -10.23 10.57
N ASN A 105 14.41 -9.33 9.85
CA ASN A 105 13.01 -9.47 9.42
C ASN A 105 11.92 -9.45 10.52
N TYR A 106 12.29 -9.27 11.78
CA TYR A 106 11.32 -9.11 12.88
C TYR A 106 11.08 -7.64 13.20
N ASN A 107 9.81 -7.27 13.41
CA ASN A 107 9.47 -5.93 13.90
C ASN A 107 10.04 -5.73 15.30
N LYS A 108 10.74 -4.61 15.51
CA LYS A 108 11.40 -4.26 16.77
C LYS A 108 11.16 -2.80 17.13
N SER A 109 11.45 -2.45 18.37
CA SER A 109 11.42 -1.08 18.84
C SER A 109 12.71 -0.34 18.48
N LEU A 110 12.66 0.99 18.53
CA LEU A 110 13.87 1.82 18.38
C LEU A 110 14.87 1.60 19.53
N GLN A 111 14.42 1.12 20.69
CA GLN A 111 15.31 0.79 21.80
C GLN A 111 16.09 -0.51 21.54
N ASP A 112 15.46 -1.50 20.91
CA ASP A 112 16.14 -2.74 20.49
C ASP A 112 17.28 -2.40 19.52
N LEU A 113 17.04 -1.49 18.56
CA LEU A 113 18.08 -1.03 17.65
C LEU A 113 19.25 -0.35 18.39
N LYS A 114 18.96 0.48 19.39
CA LYS A 114 20.00 1.15 20.19
C LYS A 114 20.78 0.19 21.09
N SER A 115 20.21 -0.97 21.38
CA SER A 115 20.86 -2.01 22.18
C SER A 115 21.84 -2.86 21.39
N LEU A 116 21.73 -2.88 20.06
CA LEU A 116 22.68 -3.59 19.18
C LEU A 116 24.06 -2.93 19.26
N LYS A 117 25.08 -3.78 19.38
CA LYS A 117 26.46 -3.31 19.27
C LYS A 117 26.84 -3.15 17.79
N PRO A 118 27.70 -2.18 17.43
CA PRO A 118 28.12 -1.99 16.05
C PRO A 118 28.68 -3.26 15.38
N GLU A 119 29.43 -4.08 16.12
CA GLU A 119 30.02 -5.34 15.62
C GLU A 119 28.98 -6.45 15.36
N GLU A 120 27.77 -6.33 15.89
CA GLU A 120 26.67 -7.28 15.67
C GLU A 120 25.92 -6.96 14.37
N ILE A 121 26.12 -5.77 13.79
CA ILE A 121 25.39 -5.27 12.62
C ILE A 121 26.16 -5.64 11.34
N ASP A 122 25.52 -6.43 10.49
CA ASP A 122 26.03 -6.78 9.16
C ASP A 122 25.66 -5.70 8.14
N SER A 123 24.40 -5.25 8.14
CA SER A 123 23.96 -4.18 7.25
C SER A 123 22.80 -3.36 7.83
N ILE A 124 22.71 -2.10 7.39
CA ILE A 124 21.59 -1.21 7.68
C ILE A 124 21.04 -0.68 6.36
N ARG A 125 19.74 -0.83 6.17
CA ARG A 125 19.00 -0.25 5.05
C ARG A 125 17.93 0.68 5.57
N ILE A 126 17.87 1.88 5.01
CA ILE A 126 16.84 2.88 5.33
C ILE A 126 15.91 2.99 4.12
N ILE A 127 14.61 2.77 4.35
CA ILE A 127 13.55 3.02 3.38
C ILE A 127 12.94 4.39 3.72
N PRO A 128 13.03 5.38 2.81
CA PRO A 128 12.55 6.72 3.07
C PRO A 128 11.04 6.77 3.39
N PRO A 129 10.61 7.77 4.19
CA PRO A 129 9.22 8.02 4.53
C PRO A 129 8.22 7.94 3.38
N LEU A 130 8.46 8.64 2.27
CA LEU A 130 7.53 8.66 1.14
C LEU A 130 7.38 7.27 0.51
N THR A 131 8.49 6.56 0.29
CA THR A 131 8.47 5.19 -0.24
C THR A 131 7.64 4.28 0.66
N ARG A 132 7.78 4.39 1.98
CA ARG A 132 7.03 3.56 2.91
C ARG A 132 5.56 3.96 2.98
N ALA A 133 5.26 5.26 2.93
CA ALA A 133 3.90 5.80 2.94
C ALA A 133 3.09 5.43 1.69
N ILE A 134 3.71 5.34 0.51
CA ILE A 134 3.05 4.88 -0.72
C ILE A 134 2.41 3.49 -0.54
N HIS A 135 3.03 2.62 0.24
CA HIS A 135 2.53 1.26 0.48
C HIS A 135 1.75 1.10 1.78
N GLY A 136 2.08 1.88 2.82
CA GLY A 136 1.55 1.70 4.17
C GLY A 136 0.76 2.89 4.72
N GLY A 137 0.44 3.87 3.87
CA GLY A 137 -0.38 5.02 4.21
C GLY A 137 0.25 5.96 5.24
N LEU A 138 -0.60 6.76 5.89
CA LEU A 138 -0.21 7.73 6.92
C LEU A 138 0.55 7.10 8.10
N ARG A 139 0.26 5.85 8.47
CA ARG A 139 0.95 5.15 9.58
C ARG A 139 2.43 4.88 9.28
N SER A 140 2.82 5.00 8.03
CA SER A 140 4.13 4.63 7.48
C SER A 140 5.03 5.82 7.14
N VAL A 141 4.59 7.05 7.44
CA VAL A 141 5.33 8.30 7.14
C VAL A 141 6.59 8.51 7.98
N GLY A 142 6.90 7.62 8.93
CA GLY A 142 8.18 7.60 9.64
C GLY A 142 9.32 6.94 8.83
N GLY A 143 8.99 6.21 7.76
CA GLY A 143 9.95 5.36 7.05
C GLY A 143 10.20 4.03 7.78
N LEU A 144 11.18 3.27 7.30
CA LEU A 144 11.54 1.97 7.85
C LEU A 144 13.06 1.79 7.88
N ILE A 145 13.60 1.41 9.03
CA ILE A 145 14.99 0.99 9.21
C ILE A 145 15.00 -0.53 9.26
N ILE A 146 15.74 -1.16 8.35
CA ILE A 146 15.98 -2.61 8.33
C ILE A 146 17.43 -2.82 8.74
N VAL A 147 17.65 -3.69 9.72
CA VAL A 147 18.98 -4.09 10.19
C VAL A 147 19.10 -5.59 10.09
N GLU A 148 20.19 -6.03 9.49
CA GLU A 148 20.59 -7.43 9.46
C GLU A 148 21.78 -7.58 10.39
N THR A 149 21.74 -8.58 11.28
CA THR A 149 22.85 -8.88 12.19
C THR A 149 23.76 -9.97 11.60
N VAL A 150 25.02 -9.98 12.01
CA VAL A 150 26.02 -10.98 11.57
C VAL A 150 25.53 -12.41 11.84
N ASP A 151 24.91 -12.63 12.99
CA ASP A 151 24.42 -13.95 13.43
C ASP A 151 22.99 -14.27 12.99
N ASN A 152 22.42 -13.56 12.01
CA ASN A 152 21.03 -13.80 11.60
C ASN A 152 20.86 -15.26 11.12
N PRO A 153 20.11 -16.12 11.84
CA PRO A 153 19.93 -17.52 11.47
C PRO A 153 19.12 -17.68 10.17
N ASN A 154 18.36 -16.63 9.80
CA ASN A 154 17.58 -16.56 8.57
C ASN A 154 18.34 -15.86 7.43
N LYS A 155 19.65 -15.60 7.59
CA LYS A 155 20.50 -15.06 6.51
C LYS A 155 20.63 -16.13 5.44
N ILE A 156 19.65 -16.18 4.54
CA ILE A 156 19.77 -16.91 3.28
C ILE A 156 21.05 -16.36 2.63
N THR A 157 22.04 -17.21 2.43
CA THR A 157 23.33 -16.81 1.89
C THR A 157 23.14 -16.34 0.44
N ILE A 158 22.90 -15.05 0.23
CA ILE A 158 22.80 -14.40 -1.09
C ILE A 158 24.22 -14.14 -1.67
N ASP A 159 25.21 -14.98 -1.34
CA ASP A 159 26.59 -14.81 -1.84
C ASP A 159 26.76 -15.13 -3.34
N ARG A 160 25.67 -15.34 -4.09
CA ARG A 160 25.72 -15.63 -5.53
C ARG A 160 25.12 -14.56 -6.45
N LEU A 161 24.63 -13.43 -5.93
CA LEU A 161 24.02 -12.38 -6.77
C LEU A 161 24.71 -11.01 -6.72
N SER A 162 25.77 -10.83 -5.93
CA SER A 162 26.39 -9.51 -5.67
C SER A 162 27.47 -9.05 -6.65
N ASN A 163 27.72 -9.75 -7.76
CA ASN A 163 28.77 -9.37 -8.73
C ASN A 163 28.29 -8.65 -10.00
N SER A 164 27.03 -8.20 -10.08
CA SER A 164 26.67 -7.17 -11.08
C SER A 164 26.79 -5.78 -10.45
N GLN A 165 27.78 -5.02 -10.94
CA GLN A 165 28.07 -3.63 -10.57
C GLN A 165 26.82 -2.81 -10.24
N LEU A 166 26.62 -2.54 -8.94
CA LEU A 166 25.73 -1.46 -8.50
C LEU A 166 26.36 -0.14 -8.94
N SER A 167 25.84 0.45 -10.04
CA SER A 167 26.11 1.84 -10.36
C SER A 167 25.49 2.73 -9.29
N SER A 168 26.25 3.72 -8.84
CA SER A 168 25.95 4.68 -7.76
C SER A 168 24.83 5.68 -8.06
N ASP A 169 23.85 5.33 -8.88
CA ASP A 169 22.69 6.18 -9.17
C ASP A 169 21.57 5.83 -8.19
N THR A 170 21.65 6.40 -6.99
CA THR A 170 20.74 6.13 -5.85
C THR A 170 19.32 6.71 -6.01
N SER A 171 18.94 7.25 -7.16
CA SER A 171 17.54 7.52 -7.46
C SER A 171 16.88 6.22 -7.91
N PHE A 172 16.03 5.65 -7.03
CA PHE A 172 15.23 4.45 -7.25
C PHE A 172 15.98 3.11 -7.15
N ILE A 173 16.54 2.81 -5.97
CA ILE A 173 16.57 1.40 -5.54
C ILE A 173 15.11 1.01 -5.25
N TYR A 174 14.40 0.66 -6.32
CA TYR A 174 13.14 -0.06 -6.26
C TYR A 174 13.32 -1.17 -5.23
N LEU A 175 12.38 -1.28 -4.28
CA LEU A 175 12.08 -2.51 -3.57
C LEU A 175 11.51 -3.55 -4.56
N ALA A 176 12.16 -3.72 -5.71
CA ALA A 176 11.87 -4.73 -6.72
C ALA A 176 12.33 -6.08 -6.19
N MET A 177 11.62 -6.58 -5.19
CA MET A 177 11.52 -8.01 -4.98
C MET A 177 10.05 -8.41 -4.90
N ASP A 178 9.20 -7.71 -5.66
CA ASP A 178 7.85 -8.21 -5.89
C ASP A 178 7.95 -9.60 -6.50
N VAL A 179 7.26 -10.55 -5.88
CA VAL A 179 7.10 -11.89 -6.45
C VAL A 179 5.92 -11.82 -7.40
N LYS A 180 6.18 -12.15 -8.66
CA LYS A 180 5.15 -12.20 -9.70
C LYS A 180 4.34 -13.48 -9.54
N LEU A 181 3.03 -13.35 -9.35
CA LEU A 181 2.12 -14.49 -9.39
C LEU A 181 1.92 -14.98 -10.83
N PRO A 182 1.62 -16.27 -11.02
CA PRO A 182 1.25 -16.81 -12.32
C PRO A 182 -0.03 -16.19 -12.87
N THR A 183 -0.16 -16.21 -14.20
CA THR A 183 -1.34 -15.70 -14.91
C THR A 183 -2.49 -16.70 -14.90
N PHE A 184 -3.73 -16.23 -14.91
CA PHE A 184 -4.93 -17.06 -15.09
C PHE A 184 -6.08 -16.20 -15.65
N GLU A 185 -7.15 -16.85 -16.12
CA GLU A 185 -8.31 -16.16 -16.71
C GLU A 185 -9.62 -16.62 -16.09
N ILE A 186 -10.54 -15.67 -15.92
CA ILE A 186 -11.91 -15.93 -15.46
C ILE A 186 -12.88 -15.47 -16.55
N GLU A 187 -13.62 -16.42 -17.11
CA GLU A 187 -14.73 -16.17 -18.01
C GLU A 187 -16.06 -16.24 -17.25
N LEU A 188 -17.00 -15.38 -17.61
CA LEU A 188 -18.32 -15.33 -17.02
C LEU A 188 -19.35 -15.83 -18.03
N ASP A 189 -20.15 -16.81 -17.59
CA ASP A 189 -21.28 -17.38 -18.31
C ASP A 189 -22.55 -16.94 -17.57
N LEU A 190 -23.15 -15.83 -18.02
CA LEU A 190 -24.29 -15.20 -17.36
C LEU A 190 -25.61 -15.61 -18.00
N SER A 191 -26.69 -15.69 -17.20
CA SER A 191 -28.04 -15.87 -17.72
C SER A 191 -28.47 -14.69 -18.61
N ASP A 192 -29.34 -14.95 -19.59
CA ASP A 192 -29.89 -13.90 -20.47
C ASP A 192 -30.56 -12.77 -19.68
N ARG A 193 -31.20 -13.10 -18.54
CA ARG A 193 -31.83 -12.12 -17.66
C ARG A 193 -30.79 -11.23 -16.97
N ALA A 194 -29.70 -11.80 -16.47
CA ALA A 194 -28.62 -11.03 -15.87
C ALA A 194 -27.96 -10.09 -16.90
N GLU A 195 -27.70 -10.58 -18.11
CA GLU A 195 -27.14 -9.77 -19.21
C GLU A 195 -28.04 -8.59 -19.57
N LYS A 196 -29.34 -8.85 -19.70
CA LYS A 196 -30.32 -7.81 -20.01
C LYS A 196 -30.39 -6.75 -18.91
N GLU A 197 -30.46 -7.17 -17.64
CA GLU A 197 -30.53 -6.25 -16.50
C GLU A 197 -29.28 -5.37 -16.40
N LEU A 198 -28.09 -5.95 -16.57
CA LEU A 198 -26.82 -5.20 -16.59
C LEU A 198 -26.84 -4.12 -17.68
N GLN A 199 -27.35 -4.43 -18.88
CA GLN A 199 -27.44 -3.48 -19.98
C GLN A 199 -28.46 -2.36 -19.70
N GLU A 200 -29.66 -2.70 -19.22
CA GLU A 200 -30.71 -1.74 -18.92
C GLU A 200 -30.29 -0.75 -17.81
N LEU A 201 -29.60 -1.26 -16.79
CA LEU A 201 -29.08 -0.47 -15.68
C LEU A 201 -27.73 0.19 -15.97
N GLN A 202 -27.13 -0.08 -17.14
CA GLN A 202 -25.79 0.38 -17.54
C GLN A 202 -24.71 -0.01 -16.52
N GLU A 203 -24.89 -1.14 -15.85
CA GLU A 203 -23.96 -1.68 -14.85
C GLU A 203 -22.77 -2.37 -15.54
N THR A 204 -21.63 -2.44 -14.86
CA THR A 204 -20.49 -3.26 -15.28
C THR A 204 -20.39 -4.52 -14.42
N ILE A 205 -19.33 -5.31 -14.60
CA ILE A 205 -19.04 -6.46 -13.74
C ILE A 205 -17.65 -6.28 -13.15
N ILE A 206 -17.50 -6.49 -11.85
CA ILE A 206 -16.20 -6.51 -11.18
C ILE A 206 -15.85 -7.97 -10.86
N VAL A 207 -14.72 -8.42 -11.37
CA VAL A 207 -14.08 -9.69 -11.00
C VAL A 207 -12.91 -9.36 -10.08
N GLN A 208 -13.03 -9.75 -8.81
CA GLN A 208 -12.05 -9.46 -7.77
C GLN A 208 -11.36 -10.75 -7.35
N ALA A 209 -10.03 -10.78 -7.46
CA ALA A 209 -9.19 -11.83 -6.89
C ALA A 209 -8.62 -11.37 -5.55
N TYR A 210 -8.77 -12.22 -4.54
CA TYR A 210 -8.11 -12.11 -3.24
C TYR A 210 -7.05 -13.21 -3.14
N PHE A 211 -5.89 -12.87 -2.62
CA PHE A 211 -4.77 -13.78 -2.40
C PHE A 211 -4.58 -13.97 -0.91
N ARG A 212 -4.57 -15.21 -0.46
CA ARG A 212 -4.48 -15.58 0.96
C ARG A 212 -3.38 -16.59 1.17
N GLY A 213 -2.62 -16.42 2.22
CA GLY A 213 -1.46 -17.25 2.51
C GLY A 213 -1.54 -17.81 3.92
N ILE A 214 -0.80 -18.88 4.15
CA ILE A 214 -0.60 -19.40 5.49
C ILE A 214 0.69 -18.77 6.04
N PRO A 215 0.66 -18.00 7.14
CA PRO A 215 1.87 -17.40 7.68
C PRO A 215 2.76 -18.44 8.39
N ILE A 216 4.06 -18.16 8.41
CA ILE A 216 5.06 -18.88 9.23
C ILE A 216 4.74 -18.71 10.71
N ASP A 217 4.33 -17.50 11.12
CA ASP A 217 3.92 -17.20 12.49
C ASP A 217 2.45 -17.62 12.70
N LYS A 218 2.26 -18.75 13.39
CA LYS A 218 0.94 -19.30 13.72
C LYS A 218 0.24 -18.59 14.87
N GLU A 219 0.94 -17.70 15.57
CA GLU A 219 0.36 -16.86 16.63
C GLU A 219 -0.21 -15.55 16.07
N ASN A 220 -0.08 -15.32 14.76
CA ASN A 220 -0.67 -14.18 14.09
C ASN A 220 -2.19 -14.14 14.32
N GLU A 221 -2.70 -13.00 14.82
CA GLU A 221 -4.12 -12.83 15.18
C GLU A 221 -5.07 -13.11 14.01
N GLU A 222 -4.73 -12.63 12.81
CA GLU A 222 -5.53 -12.83 11.59
C GLU A 222 -5.58 -14.32 11.20
N TYR A 223 -4.46 -15.03 11.32
CA TYR A 223 -4.43 -16.48 11.10
C TYR A 223 -5.23 -17.25 12.14
N ILE A 224 -5.19 -16.86 13.42
CA ILE A 224 -5.99 -17.50 14.48
C ILE A 224 -7.49 -17.33 14.18
N GLU A 225 -7.90 -16.16 13.68
CA GLU A 225 -9.30 -15.86 13.38
C GLU A 225 -9.79 -16.52 12.08
N TRP A 226 -8.99 -16.45 11.01
CA TRP A 226 -9.43 -16.79 9.64
C TRP A 226 -8.78 -18.05 9.07
N GLY A 227 -7.73 -18.58 9.71
CA GLY A 227 -6.94 -19.70 9.21
C GLY A 227 -5.99 -19.33 8.06
N HIS A 228 -5.87 -18.04 7.72
CA HIS A 228 -4.99 -17.49 6.70
C HIS A 228 -4.71 -16.01 6.99
N VAL A 229 -3.78 -15.42 6.26
CA VAL A 229 -3.54 -13.98 6.21
C VAL A 229 -3.78 -13.45 4.81
N ASP A 230 -4.33 -12.25 4.71
CA ASP A 230 -4.51 -11.55 3.44
C ASP A 230 -3.15 -11.11 2.88
N VAL A 231 -2.85 -11.59 1.68
CA VAL A 231 -1.61 -11.31 0.95
C VAL A 231 -1.79 -10.12 0.02
N GLY A 232 -3.02 -9.88 -0.42
CA GLY A 232 -3.41 -8.77 -1.26
C GLY A 232 -4.59 -9.13 -2.16
N GLY A 233 -4.85 -8.28 -3.14
CA GLY A 233 -5.90 -8.52 -4.12
C GLY A 233 -5.78 -7.64 -5.34
N CYS A 234 -6.44 -8.05 -6.42
CA CYS A 234 -6.53 -7.26 -7.64
C CYS A 234 -7.92 -7.41 -8.24
N ARG A 235 -8.34 -6.39 -8.99
CA ARG A 235 -9.71 -6.32 -9.55
C ARG A 235 -9.66 -5.94 -11.01
N ILE A 236 -10.55 -6.53 -11.78
CA ILE A 236 -10.77 -6.21 -13.19
C ILE A 236 -12.24 -5.83 -13.35
N GLU A 237 -12.49 -4.64 -13.87
CA GLU A 237 -13.83 -4.20 -14.22
C GLU A 237 -14.07 -4.46 -15.70
N LEU A 238 -15.19 -5.12 -15.99
CA LEU A 238 -15.59 -5.56 -17.32
C LEU A 238 -16.83 -4.78 -17.75
N GLU A 239 -16.69 -3.99 -18.81
CA GLU A 239 -17.83 -3.26 -19.38
C GLU A 239 -18.62 -4.14 -20.35
N SER A 240 -17.94 -4.66 -21.38
CA SER A 240 -18.58 -5.43 -22.47
C SER A 240 -18.04 -6.84 -22.64
N LYS A 241 -16.79 -7.08 -22.27
CA LYS A 241 -16.19 -8.41 -22.30
C LYS A 241 -16.65 -9.23 -21.09
N ARG A 242 -16.61 -10.56 -21.21
CA ARG A 242 -16.90 -11.49 -20.12
C ARG A 242 -15.68 -12.30 -19.70
N ILE A 243 -14.48 -11.78 -19.98
CA ILE A 243 -13.23 -12.43 -19.62
C ILE A 243 -12.34 -11.43 -18.88
N ALA A 244 -11.96 -11.79 -17.66
CA ALA A 244 -10.98 -11.10 -16.84
C ALA A 244 -9.63 -11.84 -16.90
N CYS A 245 -8.61 -11.18 -17.46
CA CYS A 245 -7.26 -11.72 -17.58
C CYS A 245 -6.37 -11.21 -16.44
N PHE A 246 -6.09 -12.07 -15.46
CA PHE A 246 -5.23 -11.75 -14.33
C PHE A 246 -3.78 -11.98 -14.72
N SER A 247 -3.05 -10.89 -14.96
CA SER A 247 -1.64 -10.90 -15.35
C SER A 247 -0.85 -9.84 -14.61
N ASP A 248 0.47 -10.02 -14.54
CA ASP A 248 1.41 -9.10 -13.88
C ASP A 248 1.06 -8.77 -12.41
N ILE A 249 0.37 -9.70 -11.73
CA ILE A 249 0.08 -9.59 -10.31
C ILE A 249 1.39 -9.70 -9.54
N LYS A 250 1.61 -8.76 -8.63
CA LYS A 250 2.81 -8.63 -7.83
C LYS A 250 2.45 -8.64 -6.35
N ILE A 251 3.11 -9.52 -5.60
CA ILE A 251 3.06 -9.53 -4.14
C ILE A 251 4.37 -8.96 -3.61
N PRO A 252 4.33 -7.98 -2.70
CA PRO A 252 5.54 -7.48 -2.05
C PRO A 252 6.33 -8.60 -1.34
N LYS A 253 7.65 -8.64 -1.55
CA LYS A 253 8.53 -9.65 -0.94
C LYS A 253 8.33 -9.84 0.56
N TYR A 254 8.15 -8.74 1.28
CA TYR A 254 8.05 -8.76 2.74
C TYR A 254 6.79 -9.49 3.23
N ILE A 255 5.77 -9.64 2.37
CA ILE A 255 4.59 -10.47 2.67
C ILE A 255 4.94 -11.92 2.39
N VAL A 256 5.54 -12.21 1.23
CA VAL A 256 6.00 -13.54 0.85
C VAL A 256 6.92 -14.16 1.90
N ASP A 257 7.87 -13.38 2.41
CA ASP A 257 8.84 -13.83 3.40
C ASP A 257 8.21 -14.19 4.76
N LYS A 258 6.91 -13.91 4.93
CA LYS A 258 6.12 -14.29 6.11
C LYS A 258 5.21 -15.48 5.87
N LEU A 259 5.15 -16.04 4.66
CA LEU A 259 4.30 -17.18 4.31
C LEU A 259 5.09 -18.49 4.41
N GLU A 260 4.43 -19.57 4.80
CA GLU A 260 5.03 -20.92 4.80
C GLU A 260 5.44 -21.35 3.40
N ASP A 261 4.63 -21.00 2.41
CA ASP A 261 4.92 -21.23 1.00
C ASP A 261 4.19 -20.21 0.09
N LEU A 262 4.56 -20.23 -1.19
CA LEU A 262 4.04 -19.31 -2.22
C LEU A 262 2.79 -19.81 -2.95
N ASN A 263 2.28 -21.00 -2.62
CA ASN A 263 1.06 -21.56 -3.16
C ASN A 263 -0.17 -20.96 -2.49
N VAL A 264 -0.27 -19.63 -2.55
CA VAL A 264 -1.38 -18.86 -1.98
C VAL A 264 -2.73 -19.33 -2.53
N GLU A 265 -3.74 -19.32 -1.68
CA GLU A 265 -5.14 -19.51 -2.08
C GLU A 265 -5.62 -18.29 -2.85
N VAL A 266 -6.36 -18.53 -3.94
CA VAL A 266 -7.00 -17.51 -4.75
C VAL A 266 -8.50 -17.64 -4.60
N LEU A 267 -9.14 -16.60 -4.05
CA LEU A 267 -10.59 -16.48 -4.01
C LEU A 267 -11.05 -15.47 -5.06
N ILE A 268 -11.88 -15.92 -6.00
CA ILE A 268 -12.54 -15.07 -7.00
C ILE A 268 -13.95 -14.76 -6.54
N ASN A 269 -14.25 -13.47 -6.43
CA ASN A 269 -15.57 -12.94 -6.17
C ASN A 269 -16.02 -12.07 -7.35
N VAL A 270 -17.30 -12.17 -7.73
CA VAL A 270 -17.87 -11.47 -8.87
C VAL A 270 -19.14 -10.75 -8.44
N PHE A 271 -19.24 -9.46 -8.75
CA PHE A 271 -20.39 -8.62 -8.40
C PHE A 271 -20.59 -7.51 -9.44
N SER A 272 -21.76 -6.88 -9.44
CA SER A 272 -22.02 -5.76 -10.35
C SER A 272 -21.18 -4.54 -10.00
N GLY A 273 -20.60 -3.94 -11.03
CA GLY A 273 -19.99 -2.62 -10.98
C GLY A 273 -21.08 -1.56 -11.05
N ARG A 274 -21.59 -1.26 -9.86
CA ARG A 274 -22.70 -0.35 -9.59
C ARG A 274 -22.50 1.02 -10.20
N ARG A 275 -23.35 1.35 -11.18
CA ARG A 275 -23.48 2.69 -11.76
C ARG A 275 -24.84 3.31 -11.46
N SER A 276 -25.90 2.49 -11.44
CA SER A 276 -27.26 2.95 -11.16
C SER A 276 -27.92 2.18 -10.00
N SER A 277 -27.59 0.90 -9.79
CA SER A 277 -28.16 0.12 -8.71
C SER A 277 -27.49 0.44 -7.36
N GLN A 278 -28.25 0.32 -6.26
CA GLN A 278 -27.70 0.47 -4.91
C GLN A 278 -27.01 -0.80 -4.41
N PHE A 279 -27.42 -1.97 -4.91
CA PHE A 279 -26.96 -3.27 -4.43
C PHE A 279 -26.41 -4.11 -5.57
N ASN A 280 -25.58 -5.10 -5.23
CA ASN A 280 -25.18 -6.13 -6.18
C ASN A 280 -26.43 -6.80 -6.76
N ILE A 281 -26.45 -7.02 -8.06
CA ILE A 281 -27.56 -7.68 -8.76
C ILE A 281 -27.19 -9.08 -9.26
N LEU A 282 -25.92 -9.48 -9.17
CA LEU A 282 -25.42 -10.76 -9.70
C LEU A 282 -25.22 -11.79 -8.60
N ASP A 283 -25.67 -13.01 -8.83
CA ASP A 283 -25.35 -14.21 -8.05
C ASP A 283 -24.45 -15.10 -8.90
N VAL A 284 -23.16 -15.18 -8.56
CA VAL A 284 -22.14 -15.86 -9.37
C VAL A 284 -21.39 -16.87 -8.50
N ASN A 285 -21.11 -18.04 -9.07
CA ASN A 285 -20.29 -19.05 -8.42
C ASN A 285 -18.91 -18.48 -8.05
N ILE A 286 -18.36 -18.93 -6.92
CA ILE A 286 -17.01 -18.60 -6.49
C ILE A 286 -15.99 -19.59 -7.05
N LEU A 287 -14.75 -19.15 -7.24
CA LEU A 287 -13.58 -20.01 -7.39
C LEU A 287 -12.71 -19.81 -6.16
N GLN A 288 -12.35 -20.88 -5.48
CA GLN A 288 -11.43 -20.85 -4.34
C GLN A 288 -10.46 -22.02 -4.48
N GLU A 289 -9.26 -21.75 -4.98
CA GLU A 289 -8.28 -22.77 -5.31
C GLU A 289 -6.85 -22.26 -5.08
N PRO A 290 -5.87 -23.14 -4.80
CA PRO A 290 -4.46 -22.75 -4.75
C PRO A 290 -3.97 -22.20 -6.10
N ILE A 291 -3.05 -21.23 -6.07
CA ILE A 291 -2.53 -20.57 -7.27
C ILE A 291 -1.86 -21.55 -8.24
N ASN A 292 -1.23 -22.62 -7.75
CA ASN A 292 -0.64 -23.66 -8.60
C ASN A 292 -1.69 -24.45 -9.39
N ASP A 293 -2.90 -24.58 -8.86
CA ASP A 293 -3.98 -25.34 -9.50
C ASP A 293 -4.69 -24.50 -10.56
N ILE A 294 -4.60 -23.17 -10.51
CA ILE A 294 -5.20 -22.27 -11.50
C ILE A 294 -4.21 -21.67 -12.50
N LYS A 295 -2.90 -21.78 -12.23
CA LYS A 295 -1.82 -21.23 -13.05
C LYS A 295 -1.95 -21.61 -14.52
N GLY A 296 -2.03 -20.60 -15.38
CA GLY A 296 -2.08 -20.72 -16.84
C GLY A 296 -3.39 -21.27 -17.38
N LYS A 297 -4.43 -21.40 -16.55
CA LYS A 297 -5.74 -21.95 -16.93
C LYS A 297 -6.78 -20.85 -17.05
N LYS A 298 -7.85 -21.18 -17.78
CA LYS A 298 -9.09 -20.40 -17.89
C LYS A 298 -10.20 -21.15 -17.16
N PHE A 299 -10.95 -20.44 -16.32
CA PHE A 299 -12.10 -20.98 -15.60
C PHE A 299 -13.35 -20.24 -16.02
N THR A 300 -14.48 -20.94 -16.11
CA THR A 300 -15.78 -20.35 -16.41
C THR A 300 -16.62 -20.35 -15.14
N LEU A 301 -17.03 -19.17 -14.68
CA LEU A 301 -17.96 -18.98 -13.57
C LEU A 301 -19.35 -18.67 -14.11
N ARG A 302 -20.32 -19.46 -13.67
CA ARG A 302 -21.71 -19.25 -14.02
C ARG A 302 -22.34 -18.24 -13.08
N GLY A 303 -23.10 -17.31 -13.65
CA GLY A 303 -23.80 -16.28 -12.91
C GLY A 303 -25.23 -16.09 -13.40
N LYS A 304 -26.06 -15.56 -12.52
CA LYS A 304 -27.46 -15.23 -12.80
C LYS A 304 -27.86 -13.97 -12.06
N LEU A 305 -29.08 -13.49 -12.32
CA LEU A 305 -29.65 -12.39 -11.56
C LEU A 305 -30.00 -12.89 -10.15
N ILE A 306 -29.74 -12.09 -9.12
CA ILE A 306 -30.21 -12.41 -7.77
C ILE A 306 -31.74 -12.50 -7.79
N GLY A 307 -32.26 -13.66 -7.37
CA GLY A 307 -33.71 -13.95 -7.36
C GLY A 307 -34.25 -14.63 -8.61
N GLU A 308 -33.39 -15.01 -9.56
CA GLU A 308 -33.74 -15.92 -10.66
C GLU A 308 -33.87 -17.38 -10.22
#